data_AF-A0A3C0SVT0-F1
#
_entry.id   AF-A0A3C0SVT0-F1
#
_cell.length_a   1.000
_cell.length_b   1.000
_cell.length_c   1.000
_cell.angle_alpha   90.00
_cell.angle_beta   90.00
_cell.angle_gamma   90.00
#
_symmetry.space_group_name_H-M   'P 1'
#
loop_
_entity.id
_entity.type
_entity.pdbx_description
1 polymer ?
#
loop_
_entity_poly.entity_id
_entity_poly.type
_entity_poly.pdbx_seq_one_letter_code
_entity_poly.pdbx_strand_id
1 'polypeptide(L)'
;MTAVQIGILGCVILFALLLTSMPVAFAMIAAGVLGFAMIISPHAAFSMVIADLFETFSSYSLTVIPLFVMMGQVALHAGISKRLFRTTYVWAGHLKG
;
A
#
# COMPACT_ATOMS: atom_id res chain seq x y z
N MET A 1 2.16 2.55 -36.22
CA MET A 1 1.29 3.16 -35.20
C MET A 1 2.11 4.23 -34.50
N THR A 2 1.71 5.50 -34.59
CA THR A 2 2.41 6.57 -33.85
C THR A 2 2.12 6.41 -32.35
N ALA A 3 3.06 6.80 -31.47
CA ALA A 3 2.87 6.69 -30.01
C ALA A 3 1.58 7.38 -29.53
N VAL A 4 1.18 8.44 -30.22
CA VAL A 4 -0.06 9.19 -29.95
C VAL A 4 -1.32 8.35 -30.23
N GLN A 5 -1.35 7.56 -31.30
CA GLN A 5 -2.49 6.68 -31.60
C GLN A 5 -2.65 5.56 -30.57
N ILE A 6 -1.53 5.00 -30.09
CA ILE A 6 -1.54 3.96 -29.05
C ILE A 6 -2.02 4.55 -27.71
N GLY A 7 -1.57 5.76 -27.38
CA GLY A 7 -2.05 6.49 -26.20
C GLY A 7 -3.56 6.78 -26.25
N ILE A 8 -4.07 7.25 -27.39
CA ILE A 8 -5.51 7.51 -27.58
C ILE A 8 -6.33 6.21 -27.43
N LEU A 9 -5.85 5.10 -28.03
CA LEU A 9 -6.50 3.80 -27.90
C LEU A 9 -6.53 3.31 -26.43
N GLY A 10 -5.41 3.48 -25.71
CA GLY A 10 -5.31 3.15 -24.28
C GLY A 10 -6.26 3.95 -23.41
N CYS A 11 -6.41 5.25 -23.66
CA CYS A 11 -7.40 6.09 -22.96
C CYS A 11 -8.84 5.61 -23.22
N VAL A 12 -9.19 5.31 -24.47
CA VAL A 12 -10.53 4.83 -24.83
C VAL A 12 -10.83 3.48 -24.15
N ILE A 13 -9.86 2.56 -24.13
CA ILE A 13 -10.00 1.27 -23.44
C ILE A 13 -10.19 1.46 -21.93
N LEU A 14 -9.44 2.38 -21.31
CA LEU A 14 -9.58 2.69 -19.88
C LEU A 14 -10.99 3.19 -19.56
N PHE A 15 -11.50 4.17 -20.33
CA PHE A 15 -12.87 4.65 -20.15
C PHE A 15 -13.91 3.57 -20.38
N ALA A 16 -13.72 2.69 -21.36
CA ALA A 16 -14.60 1.54 -21.57
C ALA A 16 -14.59 0.57 -20.37
N LEU A 17 -13.43 0.29 -19.77
CA LEU A 17 -13.32 -0.56 -18.58
C LEU A 17 -13.97 0.07 -17.34
N LEU A 18 -13.86 1.39 -17.16
CA LEU A 18 -14.51 2.09 -16.06
C LEU A 18 -16.04 2.03 -16.15
N LEU A 19 -16.60 2.02 -17.37
CA LEU A 19 -18.05 1.86 -17.57
C LEU A 19 -18.58 0.49 -17.12
N THR A 20 -17.73 -0.54 -17.08
CA THR A 20 -18.08 -1.90 -16.63
C THR A 20 -18.32 -2.00 -15.12
N SER A 21 -18.28 -0.89 -14.37
CA SER A 21 -18.46 -0.84 -12.90
C SER A 21 -17.46 -1.73 -12.13
N MET A 22 -16.35 -2.11 -12.75
CA MET A 22 -15.27 -2.81 -12.07
C MET A 22 -14.52 -1.84 -11.15
N PRO A 23 -13.93 -2.33 -10.05
CA PRO A 23 -13.11 -1.49 -9.19
C PRO A 23 -11.98 -0.84 -9.99
N VAL A 24 -11.81 0.47 -9.80
CA VAL A 24 -10.88 1.33 -10.57
C VAL A 24 -9.45 0.77 -10.57
N ALA A 25 -9.03 0.12 -9.49
CA ALA A 25 -7.72 -0.52 -9.39
C ALA A 25 -7.46 -1.55 -10.49
N PHE A 26 -8.42 -2.43 -10.79
CA PHE A 26 -8.28 -3.44 -11.84
C PHE A 26 -8.27 -2.81 -13.23
N ALA A 27 -9.10 -1.79 -13.44
CA ALA A 27 -9.13 -1.05 -14.69
C ALA A 27 -7.79 -0.35 -14.97
N MET A 28 -7.21 0.29 -13.96
CA MET A 28 -5.92 0.98 -14.05
C MET A 28 -4.76 0.02 -14.31
N ILE A 29 -4.72 -1.13 -13.63
CA ILE A 29 -3.68 -2.15 -13.86
C ILE A 29 -3.80 -2.71 -15.28
N ALA A 30 -5.02 -3.09 -15.71
CA ALA A 30 -5.22 -3.66 -17.05
C ALA A 30 -4.89 -2.65 -18.16
N ALA A 31 -5.38 -1.42 -18.06
CA ALA A 31 -5.10 -0.38 -19.05
C ALA A 31 -3.62 0.04 -19.07
N GLY A 32 -2.99 0.15 -17.89
CA GLY A 32 -1.58 0.46 -17.75
C GLY A 32 -0.68 -0.62 -18.35
N VAL A 33 -0.91 -1.89 -18.02
CA VAL A 33 -0.14 -3.03 -18.55
C VAL A 33 -0.33 -3.16 -20.06
N LEU A 34 -1.56 -3.09 -20.56
CA LEU A 34 -1.83 -3.19 -22.00
C LEU A 34 -1.23 -2.02 -22.78
N GLY A 35 -1.31 -0.80 -22.25
CA GLY A 35 -0.72 0.39 -22.86
C GLY A 35 0.81 0.31 -22.91
N PHE A 36 1.46 -0.04 -21.79
CA PHE A 36 2.92 -0.18 -21.74
C PHE A 36 3.44 -1.36 -22.58
N ALA A 37 2.70 -2.47 -22.62
CA ALA A 37 3.07 -3.64 -23.41
C ALA A 37 3.05 -3.34 -24.92
N MET A 38 2.12 -2.50 -25.38
CA MET A 38 2.03 -2.09 -26.79
C MET A 38 3.08 -1.04 -27.20
N ILE A 39 3.55 -0.20 -26.27
CA ILE A 39 4.49 0.88 -26.58
C ILE A 39 5.95 0.42 -26.52
N ILE A 40 6.33 -0.37 -25.51
CA ILE A 40 7.74 -0.72 -25.24
C ILE A 40 7.97 -2.20 -25.50
N SER A 41 7.44 -3.05 -24.62
CA SER A 41 7.47 -4.51 -24.75
C SER A 41 6.64 -5.14 -23.62
N PRO A 42 6.11 -6.37 -23.83
CA PRO A 42 5.42 -7.10 -22.76
C PRO A 42 6.30 -7.31 -21.52
N HIS A 43 7.59 -7.55 -21.70
CA HIS A 43 8.52 -7.77 -20.58
C HIS A 43 8.70 -6.50 -19.73
N ALA A 44 8.88 -5.34 -20.36
CA ALA A 44 9.01 -4.06 -19.66
C ALA A 44 7.74 -3.69 -18.87
N ALA A 45 6.55 -4.00 -19.41
CA ALA A 45 5.28 -3.76 -18.73
C ALA A 45 5.16 -4.56 -17.42
N PHE A 46 5.55 -5.84 -17.44
CA PHE A 46 5.56 -6.65 -16.21
C PHE A 46 6.61 -6.17 -15.21
N SER A 47 7.82 -5.80 -15.67
CA SER A 47 8.86 -5.25 -14.80
C SER A 47 8.41 -3.97 -14.10
N MET A 48 7.67 -3.10 -14.79
CA MET A 48 7.12 -1.87 -14.21
C MET A 48 6.10 -2.16 -13.10
N VAL A 49 5.14 -3.07 -13.34
CA VAL A 49 4.15 -3.43 -12.31
C VAL A 49 4.82 -4.03 -11.07
N ILE A 50 5.85 -4.86 -11.26
CA ILE A 50 6.62 -5.43 -10.16
C ILE A 50 7.36 -4.33 -9.39
N ALA A 51 7.94 -3.35 -10.09
CA ALA A 51 8.62 -2.22 -9.46
C ALA A 51 7.65 -1.35 -8.65
N ASP A 52 6.49 -1.00 -9.20
CA ASP A 52 5.46 -0.20 -8.52
C ASP A 52 4.93 -0.91 -7.25
N LEU A 53 4.71 -2.22 -7.34
CA LEU A 53 4.34 -3.04 -6.18
C LEU A 53 5.45 -3.03 -5.14
N PHE A 54 6.70 -3.24 -5.56
CA PHE A 54 7.83 -3.25 -4.65
C PHE A 54 8.03 -1.90 -3.95
N GLU A 55 7.84 -0.79 -4.66
CA GLU A 55 7.90 0.56 -4.10
C GLU A 55 6.76 0.79 -3.08
N THR A 56 5.56 0.32 -3.40
CA THR A 56 4.41 0.39 -2.48
C THR A 56 4.66 -0.41 -1.20
N PHE A 57 5.18 -1.64 -1.31
CA PHE A 57 5.48 -2.48 -0.15
C PHE A 57 6.72 -2.02 0.63
N SER A 58 7.67 -1.38 -0.04
CA SER A 58 8.85 -0.74 0.59
C SER A 58 8.55 0.66 1.09
N SER A 59 7.30 1.12 0.99
CA SER A 59 6.90 2.42 1.50
C SER A 59 7.14 2.50 3.00
N TYR A 60 7.71 3.62 3.43
CA TYR A 60 8.03 3.93 4.81
C TYR A 60 6.84 3.69 5.76
N SER A 61 5.61 3.94 5.28
CA SER A 61 4.36 3.75 6.03
C SER A 61 4.15 2.31 6.48
N LEU A 62 4.49 1.33 5.65
CA LEU A 62 4.35 -0.08 6.02
C LEU A 62 5.45 -0.53 6.97
N THR A 63 6.64 0.08 6.93
CA THR A 63 7.72 -0.18 7.90
C THR A 63 7.37 0.27 9.32
N VAL A 64 6.53 1.30 9.47
CA VAL A 64 6.07 1.77 10.79
C VAL A 64 5.32 0.67 11.56
N ILE A 65 4.57 -0.20 10.86
CA ILE A 65 3.76 -1.25 11.50
C ILE A 65 4.64 -2.28 12.24
N PRO A 66 5.62 -2.95 11.58
CA PRO A 66 6.56 -3.85 12.27
C PRO A 66 7.35 -3.16 13.39
N LEU A 67 7.81 -1.92 13.18
CA LEU A 67 8.57 -1.19 14.20
C LEU A 67 7.72 -0.88 15.44
N PHE A 68 6.44 -0.53 15.26
CA PHE A 68 5.51 -0.31 16.36
C PHE A 68 5.23 -1.61 17.12
N VAL A 69 5.04 -2.73 16.42
CA VAL A 69 4.89 -4.05 17.04
C VAL A 69 6.16 -4.41 17.83
N MET A 70 7.34 -4.19 17.26
CA MET A 70 8.62 -4.43 17.92
C MET A 70 8.77 -3.58 19.19
N MET A 71 8.46 -2.28 19.12
CA MET A 71 8.44 -1.39 20.28
C MET A 71 7.48 -1.92 21.37
N GLY A 72 6.28 -2.37 21.00
CA GLY A 72 5.33 -2.97 21.92
C GLY A 72 5.89 -4.22 22.62
N GLN A 73 6.53 -5.12 21.87
CA GLN A 73 7.17 -6.31 22.42
C GLN A 73 8.32 -5.96 23.37
N VAL A 74 9.15 -4.97 23.01
CA VAL A 74 10.23 -4.49 23.87
C VAL A 74 9.68 -3.88 25.16
N ALA A 75 8.63 -3.05 25.09
CA ALA A 75 8.00 -2.44 26.26
C ALA A 75 7.35 -3.46 27.22
N LEU A 76 6.85 -4.57 26.68
CA LEU A 76 6.32 -5.69 27.46
C LEU A 76 7.44 -6.47 28.16
N HIS A 77 8.49 -6.87 27.42
CA HIS A 77 9.60 -7.65 27.96
C HIS A 77 10.49 -6.86 28.92
N ALA A 78 10.70 -5.56 28.68
CA ALA A 78 11.44 -4.66 29.57
C ALA A 78 10.66 -4.28 30.85
N GLY A 79 9.46 -4.85 31.04
CA GLY A 79 8.62 -4.61 32.21
C GLY A 79 8.07 -3.18 32.31
N ILE A 80 8.24 -2.36 31.27
CA ILE A 80 7.74 -0.97 31.23
C ILE A 80 6.22 -0.98 31.35
N SER A 81 5.56 -1.87 30.61
CA SER A 81 4.09 -2.02 30.68
C SER A 81 3.61 -2.35 32.09
N LYS A 82 4.28 -3.28 32.80
CA LYS A 82 3.92 -3.64 34.18
C LYS A 82 4.12 -2.47 35.16
N ARG A 83 5.23 -1.74 35.02
CA ARG A 83 5.49 -0.55 35.86
C ARG A 83 4.48 0.55 35.59
N LEU A 84 4.12 0.78 34.32
CA LEU A 84 3.14 1.77 33.93
C LEU A 84 1.75 1.44 34.52
N PHE A 85 1.31 0.19 34.41
CA PHE A 85 0.06 -0.27 35.07
C PHE A 85 0.09 -0.06 36.58
N ARG A 86 1.22 -0.38 37.25
CA ARG A 86 1.36 -0.15 38.69
C ARG A 86 1.32 1.33 39.05
N THR A 87 1.99 2.19 38.28
CA THR A 87 1.97 3.65 38.49
C THR A 87 0.55 4.19 38.32
N THR A 88 -0.16 3.80 37.25
CA THR A 88 -1.56 4.19 37.04
C THR A 88 -2.46 3.67 38.15
N TYR A 89 -2.26 2.44 38.64
CA TYR A 89 -3.01 1.89 39.77
C TYR A 89 -2.77 2.66 41.07
N VAL A 90 -1.54 3.08 41.36
CA VAL A 90 -1.24 3.89 42.56
C VAL A 90 -1.80 5.31 42.42
N TRP A 91 -1.80 5.88 41.21
CA TRP A 91 -2.36 7.22 40.97
C TRP A 91 -3.89 7.24 40.99
N ALA A 92 -4.52 6.34 40.23
CA ALA A 92 -5.97 6.28 40.07
C ALA A 92 -6.67 5.43 41.13
N GLY A 93 -5.97 4.54 41.83
CA GLY A 93 -6.56 3.70 42.87
C GLY A 93 -7.01 4.46 44.12
N HIS A 94 -6.59 5.72 44.29
CA HIS A 94 -7.12 6.61 45.32
C HIS A 94 -8.46 7.27 44.92
N LEU A 95 -8.82 7.25 43.63
CA LEU A 95 -10.16 7.61 43.19
C LEU A 95 -11.08 6.44 43.56
N LYS A 96 -11.70 6.56 44.74
CA LYS A 96 -12.87 5.76 45.09
C LYS A 96 -13.90 5.99 43.98
N GLY A 97 -14.37 4.89 43.36
CA GLY A 97 -15.68 4.91 42.73
C GLY A 97 -16.75 5.35 43.73
#